data_AF-A0A4Q9KHN5-F1
#
_entry.id   AF-A0A4Q9KHN5-F1
#
_cell.length_a   1.000
_cell.length_b   1.000
_cell.length_c   1.000
_cell.angle_alpha   90.00
_cell.angle_beta   90.00
_cell.angle_gamma   90.00
#
_symmetry.space_group_name_H-M   'P 1'
#
loop_
_entity.id
_entity.type
_entity.pdbx_description
1 polymer ?
#
loop_
_entity_poly.entity_id
_entity_poly.type
_entity_poly.pdbx_seq_one_letter_code
_entity_poly.pdbx_strand_id
1 'polypeptide(L)' 'RAAGIAMAFKLIEAAQARWRMVNAPHLVALVRAGVPFTNGKQVERPDQSDTQPNAA' A
#
# COMPACT_ATOMS: atom_id res chain seq x y z
N ARG A 1 -1.96 9.38 -29.57
CA ARG A 1 -3.25 8.99 -28.94
C ARG A 1 -3.49 7.47 -28.99
N ALA A 2 -3.41 6.83 -30.16
CA ALA A 2 -3.63 5.37 -30.30
C ALA A 2 -2.62 4.49 -29.53
N ALA A 3 -1.33 4.86 -29.51
CA ALA A 3 -0.29 4.06 -28.84
C ALA A 3 -0.51 3.91 -27.32
N GLY A 4 -0.97 4.97 -26.64
CA GLY A 4 -1.25 4.92 -25.21
C GLY A 4 -2.45 4.02 -24.86
N ILE A 5 -3.47 4.03 -25.71
CA ILE A 5 -4.65 3.15 -25.53
C ILE A 5 -4.26 1.69 -25.72
N ALA A 6 -3.45 1.38 -26.74
CA ALA A 6 -2.95 0.02 -26.95
C ALA A 6 -2.08 -0.46 -25.78
N MET A 7 -1.32 0.44 -25.15
CA MET A 7 -0.51 0.11 -23.97
C MET A 7 -1.38 -0.16 -22.74
N ALA A 8 -2.40 0.66 -22.49
CA ALA A 8 -3.35 0.43 -21.40
C ALA A 8 -4.08 -0.92 -21.56
N PHE A 9 -4.53 -1.24 -22.78
CA PHE A 9 -5.16 -2.52 -23.08
C PHE A 9 -4.23 -3.70 -22.77
N LYS A 10 -2.99 -3.66 -23.25
CA LYS A 10 -2.00 -4.73 -23.00
C LYS A 10 -1.67 -4.91 -21.53
N LEU A 11 -1.62 -3.82 -20.75
CA LEU A 11 -1.39 -3.90 -19.31
C LEU A 11 -2.56 -4.57 -18.58
N ILE A 12 -3.79 -4.25 -18.97
CA ILE A 12 -5.00 -4.86 -18.40
C ILE A 12 -5.09 -6.34 -18.80
N GLU A 13 -4.82 -6.70 -20.05
CA GLU A 13 -4.76 -8.10 -20.49
C GLU A 13 -3.71 -8.91 -19.71
N ALA A 14 -2.50 -8.35 -19.54
CA ALA A 14 -1.44 -9.01 -18.79
C ALA A 14 -1.81 -9.20 -17.31
N ALA A 15 -2.49 -8.23 -16.70
CA ALA A 15 -3.02 -8.34 -15.34
C ALA A 15 -4.10 -9.41 -15.25
N GLN A 16 -5.03 -9.47 -16.22
CA GLN A 16 -6.08 -10.49 -16.26
C GLN A 16 -5.51 -11.92 -16.37
N ALA A 17 -4.41 -12.11 -17.10
CA ALA A 17 -3.78 -13.43 -17.23
C ALA A 17 -3.00 -13.87 -15.97
N ARG A 18 -2.58 -12.93 -15.12
CA ARG A 18 -1.61 -13.20 -14.04
C ARG A 18 -2.11 -12.85 -12.65
N TRP A 19 -3.30 -12.27 -12.50
CA TRP A 19 -3.82 -11.96 -11.18
C TRP A 19 -4.17 -13.24 -10.41
N ARG A 20 -4.00 -13.15 -9.09
CA ARG A 20 -4.44 -14.19 -8.16
C ARG A 20 -5.20 -13.51 -7.03
N MET A 21 -6.39 -14.02 -6.74
CA MET A 21 -7.19 -13.55 -5.61
C MET A 21 -6.43 -13.84 -4.31
N VAL A 22 -6.27 -12.81 -3.47
CA VAL A 22 -5.66 -12.97 -2.13
C VAL A 22 -6.78 -13.27 -1.15
N ASN A 23 -6.89 -14.54 -0.73
CA ASN A 23 -7.97 -15.02 0.15
C ASN A 23 -7.72 -14.77 1.65
N ALA A 24 -6.69 -14.01 2.01
CA ALA A 24 -6.34 -13.69 3.38
C ALA A 24 -6.19 -12.17 3.55
N PRO A 25 -7.30 -11.41 3.57
CA PRO A 25 -7.26 -9.95 3.67
C PRO A 25 -6.58 -9.46 4.95
N HIS A 26 -6.55 -10.28 6.01
CA HIS A 26 -5.83 -10.00 7.25
C HIS A 26 -4.30 -10.14 7.12
N LEU A 27 -3.79 -10.81 6.08
CA LEU A 27 -2.36 -10.90 5.76
C LEU A 27 -1.92 -9.82 4.76
N VAL A 28 -2.87 -9.11 4.14
CA VAL A 28 -2.59 -7.94 3.32
C VAL A 28 -2.51 -6.74 4.25
N ALA A 29 -1.43 -5.96 4.15
CA ALA A 29 -1.32 -4.74 4.94
C ALA A 29 -2.51 -3.81 4.62
N LEU A 30 -3.32 -3.51 5.65
CA LEU A 30 -4.28 -2.42 5.57
C LEU A 30 -3.47 -1.13 5.49
N VAL A 31 -3.28 -0.63 4.28
CA VAL A 31 -2.72 0.71 4.05
C VAL A 31 -3.69 1.69 4.71
N ARG A 32 -3.41 2.05 5.97
CA ARG A 32 -4.15 3.09 6.68
C ARG A 32 -4.20 4.30 5.76
N ALA A 33 -5.41 4.76 5.45
CA ALA A 33 -5.65 5.86 4.53
C ALA A 33 -4.79 7.07 4.91
N GLY A 34 -3.68 7.29 4.17
CA GLY A 34 -2.79 8.44 4.35
C GLY A 34 -1.41 8.19 4.97
N VAL A 35 -0.99 6.96 5.27
CA VAL A 35 0.40 6.72 5.75
C VAL A 35 1.38 6.66 4.57
N PRO A 36 2.47 7.45 4.57
CA PRO A 36 3.47 7.39 3.51
C PRO A 36 4.23 6.06 3.53
N PHE A 37 4.39 5.48 2.34
CA PHE A 37 5.22 4.30 2.12
C PHE A 37 6.54 4.75 1.47
N THR A 38 7.66 4.41 2.10
CA THR A 38 8.99 4.62 1.54
C THR A 38 9.60 3.27 1.25
N ASN A 39 9.94 3.01 0.00
CA ASN A 39 10.53 1.73 -0.47
C ASN A 39 9.71 0.49 -0.07
N GLY A 40 8.38 0.59 -0.10
CA GLY A 40 7.46 -0.52 0.20
C GLY A 40 7.33 -0.86 1.69
N LYS A 41 7.97 -0.10 2.58
CA LYS A 41 7.79 -0.22 4.03
C LYS A 41 6.84 0.87 4.52
N GLN A 42 5.86 0.48 5.33
CA GLN A 42 4.99 1.43 6.03
C GLN A 42 5.84 2.17 7.06
N VAL A 43 5.94 3.49 6.94
CA VAL A 43 6.62 4.33 7.93
C VAL A 43 5.58 4.80 8.93
N GLU A 44 5.55 4.16 10.10
CA GLU A 44 4.79 4.67 11.24
C GLU A 44 5.46 5.94 11.76
N ARG A 45 4.67 6.98 12.02
CA ARG A 45 5.19 8.16 12.74
C ARG A 45 5.46 7.71 14.17
N PRO A 46 6.66 7.93 14.75
CA PRO A 46 6.85 7.69 16.18
C PRO A 46 5.80 8.53 16.90
N ASP A 47 4.90 7.84 17.57
CA ASP A 47 3.85 8.45 18.34
C ASP A 47 4.53 9.34 19.41
N GLN A 48 4.11 10.59 19.50
CA GLN A 48 4.52 11.48 20.59
C GLN A 48 3.71 11.08 21.84
N SER A 49 3.90 9.84 22.30
CA SER A 49 3.26 9.28 23.47
C SER A 49 4.30 8.69 24.44
N ASP A 50 5.44 9.38 24.58
CA ASP A 50 6.41 9.19 25.67
C ASP A 50 6.63 10.50 26.48
N THR A 51 5.56 11.25 26.74
CA THR A 51 5.53 12.16 27.90
C THR A 51 4.74 11.47 29.01
N GLN A 52 5.40 10.53 29.70
CA GLN A 52 4.94 10.04 30.99
C GLN A 52 5.44 11.02 32.06
N PRO A 53 4.57 11.66 32.87
CA PRO A 53 5.02 12.54 33.93
C PRO A 53 5.49 11.68 35.10
N ASN A 54 6.80 11.63 35.33
CA ASN A 54 7.34 11.20 36.61
C ASN A 54 7.89 12.43 37.34
N ALA A 55 7.10 12.94 38.28
CA ALA A 55 7.59 13.78 39.35
C ALA A 55 7.02 13.23 40.66
N ALA A 56 7.94 12.76 41.50
CA ALA A 56 7.73 12.32 42.87
C ALA A 56 7.39 13.49 43.80
#